data_AF-A0A0F9QGX2-F1
#
_entry.id   AF-A0A0F9QGX2-F1
#
_cell.length_a   1.000
_cell.length_b   1.000
_cell.length_c   1.000
_cell.angle_alpha   90.00
_cell.angle_beta   90.00
_cell.angle_gamma   90.00
#
_symmetry.space_group_name_H-M   'P 1'
#
loop_
_entity.id
_entity.type
_entity.pdbx_description
1 polymer ?
#
loop_
_entity_poly.entity_id
_entity_poly.type
_entity_poly.pdbx_seq_one_letter_code
_entity_poly.pdbx_strand_id
1 'polypeptide(L)'
;MSEFLRDRGVATEIIVPIIDVDSPGLYKSGLTLTDEAYARDIDDSAGWEALALDDTFTEIGATGLYSIKPSAVEMEQDIIIIKIVDAASALGSAEDCVIIYTNLDIMKADVTGVGLSAAAIASIHDEVIEGTLTSRQAQRLFLAALVGLASGGGTTGIAYRDIADSKDRIVLTVDSNGNRSVVVLDGT
;
A
#
# COMPACT_ATOMS: atom_id res chain seq x y z
N MET A 1 18.53 -1.25 21.83
CA MET A 1 17.86 -1.91 20.69
C MET A 1 17.27 -0.84 19.81
N SER A 2 17.95 -0.52 18.72
CA SER A 2 17.43 0.32 17.64
C SER A 2 16.74 -0.57 16.62
N GLU A 3 15.47 -0.30 16.36
CA GLU A 3 14.66 -1.00 15.37
C GLU A 3 14.56 -0.14 14.10
N PHE A 4 14.81 -0.73 12.93
CA PHE A 4 14.74 -0.02 11.66
C PHE A 4 13.76 -0.70 10.70
N LEU A 5 12.81 0.07 10.18
CA LEU A 5 11.93 -0.35 9.09
C LEU A 5 12.62 -0.04 7.76
N ARG A 6 12.77 -1.04 6.90
CA ARG A 6 13.42 -0.93 5.58
C ARG A 6 12.56 -1.60 4.50
N ASP A 7 12.79 -1.22 3.25
CA ASP A 7 12.12 -1.86 2.11
C ASP A 7 12.71 -3.26 1.90
N ARG A 8 11.83 -4.26 1.71
CA ARG A 8 12.23 -5.64 1.38
C ARG A 8 12.88 -5.69 -0.01
N GLY A 9 13.94 -6.49 -0.13
CA GLY A 9 14.66 -6.70 -1.40
C GLY A 9 15.51 -5.50 -1.85
N VAL A 10 15.75 -4.52 -0.97
CA VAL A 10 16.52 -3.31 -1.31
C VAL A 10 17.78 -3.21 -0.47
N ALA A 11 18.93 -3.21 -1.16
CA ALA A 11 20.23 -3.03 -0.51
C ALA A 11 20.28 -1.72 0.28
N THR A 12 20.60 -1.81 1.57
CA THR A 12 20.42 -0.71 2.51
C THR A 12 21.66 -0.53 3.37
N GLU A 13 22.11 0.71 3.55
CA GLU A 13 23.20 1.01 4.48
C GLU A 13 22.68 1.12 5.92
N ILE A 14 23.36 0.41 6.81
CA ILE A 14 23.08 0.34 8.24
C ILE A 14 24.31 0.85 8.97
N ILE A 15 24.10 1.73 9.95
CA ILE A 15 25.17 2.31 10.76
C ILE A 15 24.91 1.94 12.21
N VAL A 16 25.94 1.37 12.85
CA VAL A 16 25.87 0.87 14.23
C VAL A 16 27.03 1.44 15.05
N PRO A 17 26.75 2.02 16.24
CA PRO A 17 27.78 2.39 17.20
C PRO A 17 28.22 1.19 18.04
N ILE A 18 29.52 1.04 18.30
CA ILE A 18 30.01 0.01 19.24
C ILE A 18 30.42 0.66 20.56
N ILE A 19 29.83 0.20 21.66
CA ILE A 19 30.12 0.69 23.01
C ILE A 19 31.37 -0.03 23.56
N ASP A 20 32.28 0.74 24.16
CA ASP A 20 33.41 0.20 24.91
C ASP A 20 32.93 -0.35 26.27
N VAL A 21 33.08 -1.65 26.51
CA VAL A 21 32.70 -2.31 27.77
C VAL A 21 33.55 -1.86 28.95
N ASP A 22 34.82 -1.50 28.69
CA ASP A 22 35.74 -1.01 29.71
C ASP A 22 35.48 0.47 30.01
N SER A 23 34.73 1.16 29.15
CA SER A 23 34.38 2.57 29.25
C SER A 23 33.00 2.85 28.63
N PRO A 24 31.90 2.43 29.28
CA PRO A 24 30.54 2.38 28.69
C PRO A 24 29.92 3.73 28.29
N GLY A 25 30.62 4.84 28.50
CA GLY A 25 30.26 6.16 27.99
C GLY A 25 30.93 6.54 26.67
N LEU A 26 31.78 5.67 26.10
CA LEU A 26 32.57 5.92 24.90
C LEU A 26 32.30 4.86 23.83
N TYR A 27 32.50 5.25 22.57
CA TYR A 27 32.51 4.33 21.45
C TYR A 27 33.89 3.72 21.22
N LYS A 28 33.92 2.44 20.82
CA LYS A 28 35.14 1.69 20.56
C LYS A 28 35.52 1.74 19.08
N SER A 29 36.60 2.44 18.78
CA SER A 29 37.18 2.53 17.43
C SER A 29 38.23 1.46 17.16
N GLY A 30 38.51 1.19 15.89
CA GLY A 30 39.61 0.32 15.45
C GLY A 30 39.37 -1.18 15.63
N LEU A 31 38.10 -1.60 15.69
CA LEU A 31 37.72 -3.00 15.79
C LEU A 31 37.59 -3.63 14.40
N THR A 32 37.89 -4.92 14.33
CA THR A 32 37.53 -5.76 13.19
C THR A 32 36.27 -6.52 13.55
N LEU A 33 35.13 -6.13 12.96
CA LEU A 33 33.84 -6.71 13.29
C LEU A 33 33.43 -7.78 12.27
N THR A 34 32.73 -8.79 12.77
CA THR A 34 32.05 -9.84 12.00
C THR A 34 30.60 -9.91 12.42
N ASP A 35 29.75 -10.43 11.56
CA ASP A 35 28.35 -10.71 11.85
C ASP A 35 28.09 -12.18 12.21
N GLU A 36 27.05 -12.37 13.02
CA GLU A 36 26.29 -13.61 13.12
C GLU A 36 24.83 -13.23 12.86
N ALA A 37 24.39 -13.34 11.60
CA ALA A 37 23.08 -12.89 11.17
C ALA A 37 22.05 -14.04 11.05
N TYR A 38 20.80 -13.71 11.33
CA TYR A 38 19.66 -14.59 11.20
C TYR A 38 18.51 -13.86 10.53
N ALA A 39 17.79 -14.57 9.68
CA ALA A 39 16.62 -14.07 9.00
C ALA A 39 15.41 -14.96 9.28
N ARG A 40 14.23 -14.37 9.21
CA ARG A 40 12.97 -15.09 9.32
C ARG A 40 11.92 -14.40 8.49
N ASP A 41 11.11 -15.21 7.80
CA ASP A 41 9.85 -14.75 7.25
C ASP A 41 8.74 -14.85 8.33
N ILE A 42 7.94 -13.79 8.48
CA ILE A 42 6.83 -13.79 9.45
C ILE A 42 5.63 -14.56 8.92
N ASP A 43 5.50 -14.66 7.60
CA ASP A 43 4.38 -15.31 6.93
C ASP A 43 4.59 -16.82 6.75
N ASP A 44 5.86 -17.26 6.77
CA ASP A 44 6.21 -18.67 6.88
C ASP A 44 6.23 -19.11 8.35
N SER A 45 5.73 -20.32 8.59
CA SER A 45 5.88 -20.98 9.90
C SER A 45 7.30 -21.51 10.12
N ALA A 46 8.20 -21.31 9.16
CA ALA A 46 9.62 -21.54 9.31
C ALA A 46 10.22 -20.72 10.47
N GLY A 47 11.18 -21.33 11.15
CA GLY A 47 11.91 -20.69 12.25
C GLY A 47 12.94 -19.69 11.75
N TRP A 48 13.84 -19.28 12.65
CA TRP A 48 15.00 -18.48 12.27
C TRP A 48 15.99 -19.32 11.44
N GLU A 49 16.47 -18.76 10.35
CA GLU A 49 17.50 -19.33 9.49
C GLU A 49 18.76 -18.48 9.54
N ALA A 50 19.93 -19.11 9.42
CA ALA A 50 21.19 -18.37 9.36
C ALA A 50 21.29 -17.60 8.05
N LEU A 51 21.64 -16.33 8.13
CA LEU A 51 21.91 -15.46 6.98
C LEU A 51 23.42 -15.19 6.94
N ALA A 52 24.06 -15.46 5.81
CA ALA A 52 25.44 -15.06 5.59
C ALA A 52 25.43 -13.68 4.93
N LEU A 53 26.02 -12.67 5.58
CA LEU A 53 26.24 -11.37 4.95
C LEU A 53 27.59 -11.39 4.23
N ASP A 54 27.58 -11.03 2.94
CA ASP A 54 28.79 -10.99 2.12
C ASP A 54 29.62 -9.70 2.36
N ASP A 55 28.98 -8.66 2.88
CA ASP A 55 29.58 -7.35 3.14
C ASP A 55 30.28 -7.28 4.51
N THR A 56 31.34 -6.46 4.58
CA THR A 56 32.13 -6.29 5.82
C THR A 56 31.84 -4.96 6.50
N PHE A 57 31.86 -4.96 7.84
CA PHE A 57 31.76 -3.72 8.61
C PHE A 57 32.96 -2.81 8.35
N THR A 58 32.68 -1.55 8.01
CA THR A 58 33.70 -0.52 7.78
C THR A 58 33.54 0.59 8.82
N GLU A 59 34.61 0.92 9.53
CA GLU A 59 34.59 2.02 10.48
C GLU A 59 34.51 3.38 9.78
N ILE A 60 33.61 4.24 10.27
CA ILE A 60 33.44 5.61 9.80
C ILE A 60 34.41 6.52 10.57
N GLY A 61 35.52 6.90 9.95
CA GLY A 61 36.37 8.00 10.41
C GLY A 61 37.01 7.82 11.80
N ALA A 62 37.27 6.58 12.24
CA ALA A 62 37.83 6.26 13.55
C ALA A 62 36.98 6.75 14.73
N THR A 63 35.65 6.72 14.58
CA THR A 63 34.68 7.23 15.56
C THR A 63 34.05 6.15 16.45
N GLY A 64 34.30 4.86 16.17
CA GLY A 64 33.57 3.74 16.74
C GLY A 64 32.16 3.54 16.18
N LEU A 65 31.81 4.24 15.10
CA LEU A 65 30.63 3.96 14.27
C LEU A 65 31.05 3.09 13.08
N TYR A 66 30.29 2.04 12.78
CA TYR A 66 30.58 1.12 11.69
C TYR A 66 29.40 1.05 10.74
N SER A 67 29.65 1.03 9.44
CA SER A 67 28.64 0.77 8.43
C SER A 67 28.77 -0.62 7.81
N ILE A 68 27.63 -1.21 7.51
CA ILE A 68 27.48 -2.40 6.68
C ILE A 68 26.35 -2.15 5.70
N LYS A 69 26.43 -2.75 4.51
CA LYS A 69 25.40 -2.58 3.47
C LYS A 69 24.94 -3.93 2.94
N PRO A 70 24.05 -4.64 3.65
CA PRO A 70 23.48 -5.87 3.13
C PRO A 70 22.91 -5.69 1.73
N SER A 71 23.11 -6.70 0.90
CA SER A 71 22.67 -6.76 -0.48
C SER A 71 21.15 -6.84 -0.59
N ALA A 72 20.62 -6.65 -1.80
CA ALA A 72 19.18 -6.81 -2.05
C ALA A 72 18.69 -8.22 -1.68
N VAL A 73 19.49 -9.25 -1.97
CA VAL A 73 19.15 -10.67 -1.74
C VAL A 73 19.10 -10.99 -0.24
N GLU A 74 20.00 -10.40 0.54
CA GLU A 74 20.05 -10.57 2.01
C GLU A 74 18.92 -9.82 2.72
N MET A 75 18.27 -8.89 2.01
CA MET A 75 17.17 -8.05 2.52
C MET A 75 15.79 -8.58 2.11
N GLU A 76 15.68 -9.82 1.66
CA GLU A 76 14.42 -10.41 1.17
C GLU A 76 13.49 -10.93 2.29
N GLN A 77 14.02 -11.25 3.47
CA GLN A 77 13.22 -11.75 4.59
C GLN A 77 12.65 -10.62 5.46
N ASP A 78 11.51 -10.88 6.09
CA ASP A 78 10.74 -9.91 6.89
C ASP A 78 11.47 -9.38 8.10
N ILE A 79 12.25 -10.24 8.75
CA ILE A 79 13.00 -9.87 9.94
C ILE A 79 14.42 -10.37 9.76
N ILE A 80 15.37 -9.45 9.92
CA ILE A 80 16.79 -9.74 9.91
C ILE A 80 17.36 -9.25 11.24
N ILE A 81 18.07 -10.13 11.92
CA ILE A 81 18.82 -9.83 13.14
C ILE A 81 20.29 -10.01 12.81
N ILE A 82 21.08 -8.98 13.09
CA ILE A 82 22.53 -9.04 12.93
C ILE A 82 23.13 -8.89 14.32
N LYS A 83 23.73 -9.96 14.84
CA LYS A 83 24.59 -9.86 16.01
C LYS A 83 25.97 -9.42 15.56
N ILE A 84 26.48 -8.37 16.17
CA ILE A 84 27.79 -7.81 15.84
C ILE A 84 28.81 -8.39 16.83
N VAL A 85 29.89 -8.95 16.31
CA VAL A 85 30.91 -9.64 17.09
C VAL A 85 32.28 -9.06 16.75
N ASP A 86 33.11 -8.78 17.76
CA ASP A 86 34.52 -8.48 17.56
C ASP A 86 35.28 -9.77 17.21
N ALA A 87 35.85 -9.82 16.00
CA ALA A 87 36.57 -10.99 15.49
C ALA A 87 37.77 -11.38 16.38
N ALA A 88 38.35 -10.43 17.12
CA ALA A 88 39.47 -10.69 18.00
C ALA A 88 39.07 -11.34 19.33
N SER A 89 37.76 -11.43 19.65
CA SER A 89 37.17 -12.00 20.88
C SER A 89 37.76 -11.49 22.22
N ALA A 90 38.65 -10.50 22.19
CA ALA A 90 39.54 -10.14 23.30
C ALA A 90 39.57 -8.64 23.61
N LEU A 91 38.78 -7.81 22.92
CA LEU A 91 38.79 -6.36 23.12
C LEU A 91 37.40 -5.83 23.43
N GLY A 92 37.01 -5.93 24.70
CA GLY A 92 36.30 -4.87 25.40
C GLY A 92 35.08 -4.22 24.73
N SER A 93 34.34 -4.90 23.84
CA SER A 93 33.12 -4.36 23.23
C SER A 93 31.91 -5.00 23.89
N ALA A 94 30.87 -4.21 24.18
CA ALA A 94 29.58 -4.80 24.50
C ALA A 94 29.04 -5.52 23.25
N GLU A 95 28.49 -6.74 23.39
CA GLU A 95 27.74 -7.36 22.30
C GLU A 95 26.57 -6.44 21.93
N ASP A 96 26.47 -6.06 20.65
CA ASP A 96 25.36 -5.27 20.14
C ASP A 96 24.60 -6.05 19.06
N CYS A 97 23.32 -5.73 18.92
CA CYS A 97 22.49 -6.31 17.87
C CYS A 97 21.59 -5.27 17.24
N VAL A 98 21.41 -5.40 15.93
CA VAL A 98 20.43 -4.64 15.17
C VAL A 98 19.34 -5.57 14.69
N ILE A 99 18.08 -5.13 14.85
CA ILE A 99 16.91 -5.79 14.30
C ILE A 99 16.35 -4.90 13.19
N ILE A 100 16.15 -5.52 12.04
CA ILE A 100 15.62 -4.90 10.84
C ILE A 100 14.31 -5.59 10.53
N TYR A 101 13.27 -4.79 10.37
CA TYR A 101 12.02 -5.24 9.81
C TYR A 101 11.99 -4.79 8.35
N THR A 102 12.03 -5.74 7.45
CA THR A 102 11.76 -5.45 6.04
C THR A 102 10.26 -5.57 5.82
N ASN A 103 9.68 -4.59 5.14
CA ASN A 103 8.31 -4.70 4.69
C ASN A 103 8.29 -4.52 3.17
N LEU A 104 7.44 -5.30 2.52
CA LEU A 104 7.03 -5.06 1.13
C LEU A 104 5.98 -3.92 1.06
N ASP A 105 5.31 -3.63 2.18
CA ASP A 105 3.97 -3.05 2.17
C ASP A 105 3.80 -1.66 2.83
N ILE A 106 4.82 -1.03 3.41
CA ILE A 106 4.62 0.33 3.97
C ILE A 106 4.76 1.43 2.89
N MET A 107 5.43 1.17 1.76
CA MET A 107 5.64 2.18 0.70
C MET A 107 4.97 1.88 -0.64
N LYS A 108 4.34 0.72 -0.82
CA LYS A 108 3.54 0.44 -2.00
C LYS A 108 2.09 0.27 -1.59
N ALA A 109 1.34 1.37 -1.60
CA ALA A 109 -0.08 1.33 -1.88
C ALA A 109 -0.30 0.84 -3.32
N ASP A 110 0.15 -0.38 -3.66
CA ASP A 110 -0.25 -1.02 -4.89
C ASP A 110 -1.71 -1.43 -4.71
N VAL A 111 -2.61 -0.56 -5.15
CA VAL A 111 -4.04 -0.85 -5.20
C VAL A 111 -4.32 -1.91 -6.29
N THR A 112 -3.30 -2.35 -7.04
CA THR A 112 -3.41 -3.43 -8.01
C THR A 112 -3.86 -4.71 -7.32
N GLY A 113 -5.12 -5.11 -7.59
CA GLY A 113 -5.74 -6.30 -7.00
C GLY A 113 -6.55 -6.05 -5.73
N VAL A 114 -6.50 -4.85 -5.14
CA VAL A 114 -7.35 -4.49 -4.00
C VAL A 114 -8.76 -4.20 -4.52
N GLY A 115 -9.69 -5.12 -4.24
CA GLY A 115 -11.11 -4.90 -4.51
C GLY A 115 -11.66 -3.73 -3.70
N LEU A 116 -12.43 -2.85 -4.35
CA LEU A 116 -13.18 -1.84 -3.62
C LEU A 116 -14.28 -2.52 -2.79
N SER A 117 -14.44 -2.06 -1.55
CA SER A 117 -15.54 -2.55 -0.71
C SER A 117 -16.90 -2.17 -1.31
N ALA A 118 -17.93 -2.96 -1.03
CA ALA A 118 -19.30 -2.65 -1.47
C ALA A 118 -19.75 -1.25 -1.00
N ALA A 119 -19.31 -0.83 0.18
CA ALA A 119 -19.60 0.50 0.71
C ALA A 119 -18.92 1.63 -0.09
N ALA A 120 -17.66 1.44 -0.49
CA ALA A 120 -16.93 2.41 -1.31
C ALA A 120 -17.54 2.53 -2.72
N ILE A 121 -17.95 1.40 -3.31
CA ILE A 121 -18.67 1.39 -4.59
C ILE A 121 -20.02 2.11 -4.45
N ALA A 122 -20.75 1.86 -3.36
CA ALA A 122 -22.03 2.53 -3.10
C ALA A 122 -21.86 4.05 -2.99
N SER A 123 -20.87 4.52 -2.23
CA SER A 123 -20.64 5.96 -2.06
C SER A 123 -20.31 6.67 -3.38
N ILE A 124 -19.53 6.05 -4.28
CA ILE A 124 -19.23 6.62 -5.60
C ILE A 124 -20.50 6.76 -6.44
N HIS A 125 -21.36 5.74 -6.42
CA HIS A 125 -22.59 5.74 -7.20
C HIS A 125 -23.69 6.62 -6.61
N ASP A 126 -23.64 6.89 -5.30
CA ASP A 126 -24.62 7.72 -4.60
C ASP A 126 -24.20 9.21 -4.57
N GLU A 127 -23.04 9.55 -5.14
CA GLU A 127 -22.59 10.93 -5.32
C GLU A 127 -23.47 11.68 -6.31
N VAL A 128 -23.85 12.91 -5.95
CA VAL A 128 -24.67 13.81 -6.78
C VAL A 128 -23.80 14.44 -7.87
N ILE A 129 -24.11 14.18 -9.14
CA ILE A 129 -23.32 14.66 -10.28
C ILE A 129 -23.98 15.81 -11.05
N GLU A 130 -25.32 15.94 -10.94
CA GLU A 130 -26.09 16.95 -11.67
C GLU A 130 -27.34 17.31 -10.86
N GLY A 131 -27.41 18.54 -10.33
CA GLY A 131 -28.57 19.02 -9.57
C GLY A 131 -28.87 18.14 -8.34
N THR A 132 -29.88 17.28 -8.45
CA THR A 132 -30.29 16.32 -7.41
C THR A 132 -30.08 14.85 -7.82
N LEU A 133 -29.47 14.60 -8.98
CA LEU A 133 -29.28 13.26 -9.52
C LEU A 133 -27.92 12.69 -9.11
N THR A 134 -27.96 11.50 -8.52
CA THR A 134 -26.76 10.71 -8.26
C THR A 134 -26.26 10.01 -9.52
N SER A 135 -24.98 9.60 -9.53
CA SER A 135 -24.41 8.79 -10.62
C SER A 135 -25.25 7.55 -10.93
N ARG A 136 -25.73 6.84 -9.90
CA ARG A 136 -26.63 5.69 -10.02
C ARG A 136 -27.95 6.04 -10.68
N GLN A 137 -28.56 7.15 -10.26
CA GLN A 137 -29.84 7.61 -10.79
C GLN A 137 -29.67 8.02 -12.26
N ALA A 138 -28.61 8.75 -12.60
CA ALA A 138 -28.30 9.14 -13.97
C ALA A 138 -28.09 7.92 -14.89
N GLN A 139 -27.33 6.92 -14.45
CA GLN A 139 -27.13 5.68 -15.20
C GLN A 139 -28.45 4.94 -15.50
N ARG A 140 -29.39 4.91 -14.54
CA ARG A 140 -30.73 4.32 -14.76
C ARG A 140 -31.54 5.09 -15.80
N LEU A 141 -31.47 6.42 -15.77
CA LEU A 141 -32.13 7.28 -16.76
C LEU A 141 -31.53 7.09 -18.16
N PHE A 142 -30.20 6.98 -18.26
CA PHE A 142 -29.53 6.67 -19.53
C PHE A 142 -29.95 5.32 -20.08
N LEU A 143 -30.00 4.28 -19.24
CA LEU A 143 -30.47 2.96 -19.66
C LEU A 143 -31.92 2.99 -20.17
N ALA A 144 -32.81 3.72 -19.51
CA ALA A 144 -34.19 3.87 -19.96
C ALA A 144 -34.30 4.59 -21.31
N ALA A 145 -33.55 5.68 -21.50
CA ALA A 145 -33.57 6.44 -22.75
C ALA A 145 -32.95 5.68 -23.93
N LEU A 146 -31.90 4.89 -23.69
CA LEU A 146 -31.09 4.27 -24.73
C LEU A 146 -31.49 2.83 -25.06
N VAL A 147 -31.99 2.07 -24.07
CA VAL A 147 -32.24 0.63 -24.18
C VAL A 147 -33.66 0.25 -23.73
N GLY A 148 -34.34 1.13 -23.00
CA GLY A 148 -35.68 0.90 -22.48
C GLY A 148 -36.78 0.94 -23.53
N LEU A 149 -37.98 0.53 -23.13
CA LEU A 149 -39.18 0.62 -23.98
C LEU A 149 -39.65 2.07 -24.05
N ALA A 150 -39.98 2.53 -25.26
CA ALA A 150 -40.58 3.84 -25.48
C ALA A 150 -42.07 3.70 -25.79
N SER A 151 -42.89 4.60 -25.25
CA SER A 151 -44.32 4.70 -25.54
C SER A 151 -44.74 6.15 -25.81
N GLY A 152 -45.89 6.33 -26.46
CA GLY A 152 -46.43 7.67 -26.77
C GLY A 152 -45.77 8.37 -27.97
N GLY A 153 -44.94 7.65 -28.74
CA GLY A 153 -44.37 8.15 -29.99
C GLY A 153 -45.45 8.60 -30.98
N GLY A 154 -45.27 9.78 -31.58
CA GLY A 154 -46.27 10.42 -32.44
C GLY A 154 -47.34 11.23 -31.70
N THR A 155 -47.28 11.30 -30.37
CA THR A 155 -48.13 12.17 -29.52
C THR A 155 -47.31 13.25 -28.84
N THR A 156 -47.94 14.12 -28.05
CA THR A 156 -47.26 15.14 -27.24
C THR A 156 -46.67 14.59 -25.95
N GLY A 157 -47.05 13.38 -25.52
CA GLY A 157 -46.55 12.73 -24.31
C GLY A 157 -45.69 11.52 -24.67
N ILE A 158 -44.42 11.53 -24.29
CA ILE A 158 -43.48 10.41 -24.56
C ILE A 158 -42.95 9.89 -23.23
N ALA A 159 -42.97 8.57 -23.05
CA ALA A 159 -42.40 7.92 -21.86
C ALA A 159 -41.35 6.88 -22.24
N TYR A 160 -40.22 6.89 -21.52
CA TYR A 160 -39.18 5.86 -21.59
C TYR A 160 -39.18 5.06 -20.29
N ARG A 161 -39.21 3.74 -20.44
CA ARG A 161 -39.42 2.78 -19.37
C ARG A 161 -38.14 2.04 -19.04
N ASP A 162 -38.09 1.46 -17.85
CA ASP A 162 -37.02 0.54 -17.49
C ASP A 162 -37.06 -0.73 -18.36
N ILE A 163 -35.97 -1.50 -18.33
CA ILE A 163 -35.82 -2.72 -19.14
C ILE A 163 -36.87 -3.78 -18.76
N ALA A 164 -37.31 -3.79 -17.50
CA ALA A 164 -38.34 -4.71 -17.02
C ALA A 164 -39.78 -4.24 -17.34
N ASP A 165 -39.96 -3.10 -18.00
CA ASP A 165 -41.25 -2.47 -18.30
C ASP A 165 -42.13 -2.19 -17.06
N SER A 166 -41.52 -2.09 -15.89
CA SER A 166 -42.21 -1.91 -14.61
C SER A 166 -42.46 -0.45 -14.27
N LYS A 167 -41.67 0.47 -14.84
CA LYS A 167 -41.65 1.87 -14.40
C LYS A 167 -41.28 2.85 -15.51
N ASP A 168 -42.05 3.93 -15.62
CA ASP A 168 -41.68 5.10 -16.43
C ASP A 168 -40.55 5.85 -15.73
N ARG A 169 -39.39 5.93 -16.39
CA ARG A 169 -38.17 6.57 -15.86
C ARG A 169 -38.01 7.99 -16.34
N ILE A 170 -38.46 8.26 -17.56
CA ILE A 170 -38.44 9.60 -18.16
C ILE A 170 -39.80 9.81 -18.80
N VAL A 171 -40.49 10.87 -18.40
CA VAL A 171 -41.76 11.30 -19.01
C VAL A 171 -41.59 12.72 -19.54
N LEU A 172 -41.89 12.89 -20.81
CA LEU A 172 -41.67 14.12 -21.56
C LEU A 172 -43.00 14.64 -22.10
N THR A 173 -43.17 15.96 -22.04
CA THR A 173 -44.11 16.66 -22.93
C THR A 173 -43.32 17.34 -24.02
N VAL A 174 -43.71 17.08 -25.26
CA VAL A 174 -43.08 17.68 -26.45
C VAL A 174 -44.07 18.54 -27.22
N ASP A 175 -43.56 19.59 -27.86
CA ASP A 175 -44.33 20.40 -28.81
C ASP A 175 -44.37 19.74 -30.21
N SER A 176 -45.01 20.41 -31.17
CA SER A 176 -45.11 19.92 -32.55
C SER A 176 -43.76 19.79 -33.27
N ASN A 177 -42.72 20.45 -32.76
CA ASN A 177 -41.37 20.41 -33.31
C ASN A 177 -40.49 19.36 -32.60
N GLY A 178 -41.04 18.65 -31.60
CA GLY A 178 -40.31 17.68 -30.80
C GLY A 178 -39.46 18.31 -29.69
N ASN A 179 -39.59 19.61 -29.42
CA ASN A 179 -38.89 20.25 -28.30
C ASN A 179 -39.53 19.83 -26.98
N ARG A 180 -38.71 19.57 -25.97
CA ARG A 180 -39.18 19.20 -24.63
C ARG A 180 -39.57 20.45 -23.85
N SER A 181 -40.83 20.51 -23.40
CA SER A 181 -41.36 21.60 -22.56
C SER A 181 -41.51 21.20 -21.09
N VAL A 182 -41.70 19.91 -20.82
CA VAL A 182 -41.72 19.33 -19.47
C VAL A 182 -40.94 18.04 -19.47
N VAL A 183 -40.09 17.86 -18.46
CA VAL A 183 -39.30 16.65 -18.24
C VAL A 183 -39.46 16.21 -16.80
N VAL A 184 -40.02 15.02 -16.59
CA VAL A 184 -40.10 14.37 -15.29
C VAL A 184 -39.17 13.17 -15.30
N LEU A 185 -38.29 13.09 -14.30
CA LEU A 185 -37.25 12.07 -14.18
C LEU A 185 -37.46 11.24 -12.90
N ASP A 186 -37.35 9.93 -13.02
CA ASP A 186 -37.38 9.01 -11.89
C ASP A 186 -36.20 8.02 -11.97
N GLY A 187 -35.10 8.39 -11.31
CA GLY A 187 -33.89 7.58 -11.21
C GLY A 187 -33.90 6.53 -10.08
N THR A 188 -35.00 6.35 -9.33
CA THR A 188 -35.01 5.55 -8.08
C THR A 188 -35.01 4.04 -8.26
#